data_AF-A0A821TBM8-F1
#
_entry.id   AF-A0A821TBM8-F1
#
_cell.length_a   1.000
_cell.length_b   1.000
_cell.length_c   1.000
_cell.angle_alpha   90.00
_cell.angle_beta   90.00
_cell.angle_gamma   90.00
#
_symmetry.space_group_name_H-M   'P 1'
#
loop_
_entity.id
_entity.type
_entity.pdbx_description
1 polymer ?
#
loop_
_entity_poly.entity_id
_entity_poly.type
_entity_poly.pdbx_seq_one_letter_code
_entity_poly.pdbx_strand_id
1 'polypeptide(L)'
;MEYIYYLKPNEEKLNIFFRFCIKELLRHLHVHAKENIILIFTNARAVCFQPGLSARLVRQLLQNFIEQLNIEVPLSKKNTFLFGNGGFQFLAL
;
A
#
# COMPACT_ATOMS: atom_id res chain seq x y z
N MET A 1 7.36 -15.99 0.04
CA MET A 1 5.96 -15.68 -0.31
C MET A 1 5.81 -14.17 -0.17
N GLU A 2 5.42 -13.48 -1.25
CA GLU A 2 5.29 -12.02 -1.28
C GLU A 2 3.83 -11.62 -1.06
N TYR A 3 3.58 -10.50 -0.37
CA TYR A 3 2.24 -10.00 -0.08
C TYR A 3 1.97 -8.70 -0.84
N ILE A 4 0.93 -8.68 -1.69
CA ILE A 4 0.62 -7.56 -2.57
C ILE A 4 -0.66 -6.86 -2.11
N TYR A 5 -0.60 -5.53 -1.94
CA TYR A 5 -1.75 -4.68 -1.59
C TYR A 5 -2.07 -3.69 -2.70
N TYR A 6 -3.33 -3.66 -3.12
CA TYR A 6 -3.85 -2.70 -4.10
C TYR A 6 -4.54 -1.52 -3.41
N LEU A 7 -4.14 -0.30 -3.77
CA LEU A 7 -4.60 0.96 -3.20
C LEU A 7 -5.07 1.88 -4.32
N LYS A 8 -6.26 2.47 -4.21
CA LYS A 8 -6.70 3.51 -5.14
C LYS A 8 -5.92 4.81 -4.84
N PRO A 9 -5.44 5.55 -5.85
CA PRO A 9 -4.70 6.78 -5.65
C PRO A 9 -5.68 7.93 -5.39
N ASN A 10 -5.20 8.94 -4.68
CA ASN A 10 -5.93 10.17 -4.36
C ASN A 10 -7.25 10.01 -3.58
N GLU A 11 -7.35 9.00 -2.71
CA GLU A 11 -8.42 8.95 -1.73
C GLU A 11 -8.19 10.03 -0.67
N GLU A 12 -9.23 10.81 -0.35
CA GLU A 12 -9.15 11.87 0.66
C GLU A 12 -9.04 11.29 2.08
N LYS A 13 -9.56 10.08 2.28
CA LYS A 13 -9.56 9.37 3.56
C LYS A 13 -9.42 7.87 3.31
N LEU A 14 -8.63 7.19 4.15
CA LEU A 14 -8.66 5.73 4.23
C LEU A 14 -9.92 5.31 5.00
N ASN A 15 -10.74 4.49 4.36
CA ASN A 15 -11.96 3.90 4.94
C ASN A 15 -11.63 3.19 6.28
N ILE A 16 -12.50 3.32 7.28
CA ILE A 16 -12.33 2.66 8.59
C ILE A 16 -12.17 1.15 8.45
N PHE A 17 -12.90 0.52 7.53
CA PHE A 17 -12.80 -0.90 7.23
C PHE A 17 -11.41 -1.23 6.67
N PHE A 18 -10.91 -0.42 5.74
CA PHE A 18 -9.56 -0.59 5.19
C PHE A 18 -8.49 -0.53 6.28
N ARG A 19 -8.56 0.47 7.17
CA ARG A 19 -7.62 0.61 8.28
C ARG A 19 -7.66 -0.61 9.22
N PHE A 20 -8.87 -1.08 9.54
CA PHE A 20 -9.07 -2.27 10.37
C PHE A 20 -8.46 -3.51 9.73
N CYS A 21 -8.75 -3.77 8.45
CA CYS A 21 -8.20 -4.92 7.73
C CYS A 21 -6.68 -4.94 7.69
N ILE A 22 -6.04 -3.80 7.36
CA ILE A 22 -4.57 -3.75 7.34
C ILE A 22 -4.00 -3.94 8.76
N LYS A 23 -4.62 -3.33 9.78
CA LYS A 23 -4.18 -3.49 11.17
C LYS A 23 -4.22 -4.96 11.60
N GLU A 24 -5.36 -5.62 11.40
CA GLU A 24 -5.52 -7.02 11.78
C GLU A 24 -4.62 -7.95 10.97
N LEU A 25 -4.42 -7.68 9.68
CA LEU A 25 -3.51 -8.48 8.89
C LEU A 25 -2.07 -8.35 9.42
N LEU A 26 -1.57 -7.13 9.60
CA LEU A 26 -0.22 -6.91 10.11
C LEU A 26 -0.03 -7.52 11.50
N ARG A 27 -1.04 -7.43 12.38
CA ARG A 27 -1.00 -8.01 13.73
C ARG A 27 -0.74 -9.51 13.74
N HIS A 28 -1.22 -10.24 12.74
CA HIS A 28 -1.04 -11.70 12.63
C HIS A 28 0.07 -12.09 11.64
N LEU A 29 0.71 -11.12 11.01
CA LEU A 29 1.77 -11.39 10.05
C LEU A 29 3.06 -11.75 10.79
N HIS A 30 3.77 -12.76 10.30
CA HIS A 30 5.07 -13.13 10.88
C HIS A 30 6.04 -11.94 10.85
N VAL A 31 6.91 -11.81 11.87
CA VAL A 31 7.81 -10.66 12.03
C VAL A 31 8.67 -10.37 10.79
N HIS A 32 9.05 -11.40 10.04
CA HIS A 32 9.83 -11.28 8.80
C HIS A 32 8.97 -11.11 7.53
N ALA A 33 7.67 -11.40 7.58
CA ALA A 33 6.81 -11.25 6.42
C ALA A 33 6.53 -9.77 6.09
N LYS A 34 6.70 -8.86 7.05
CA LYS A 34 6.64 -7.41 6.82
C LYS A 34 7.66 -6.90 5.79
N GLU A 35 8.80 -7.58 5.67
CA GLU A 35 9.88 -7.26 4.73
C GLU A 35 9.48 -7.57 3.28
N ASN A 36 8.48 -8.43 3.08
CA ASN A 36 8.01 -8.91 1.78
C ASN A 36 6.68 -8.27 1.35
N ILE A 37 6.34 -7.11 1.94
CA ILE A 37 5.12 -6.36 1.60
C ILE A 37 5.38 -5.43 0.42
N ILE A 38 4.56 -5.57 -0.61
CA ILE A 38 4.53 -4.71 -1.80
C ILE A 38 3.25 -3.87 -1.78
N LEU A 39 3.41 -2.55 -1.87
CA LEU A 39 2.33 -1.57 -1.93
C LEU A 39 2.14 -1.09 -3.38
N ILE A 40 0.95 -1.28 -3.93
CA ILE A 40 0.64 -0.89 -5.31
C ILE A 40 -0.48 0.14 -5.31
N PHE A 41 -0.16 1.36 -5.74
CA PHE A 41 -1.15 2.40 -6.01
C PHE A 41 -1.65 2.24 -7.45
N THR A 42 -2.87 1.73 -7.62
CA THR A 42 -3.52 1.54 -8.93
C THR A 42 -3.95 2.87 -9.53
N ASN A 43 -4.58 2.89 -10.71
CA ASN A 43 -5.09 4.10 -11.38
C ASN A 43 -4.14 5.31 -11.41
N ALA A 44 -2.82 5.07 -11.39
CA ALA A 44 -1.82 6.13 -11.22
C ALA A 44 -1.82 7.13 -12.38
N ARG A 45 -2.38 6.76 -13.55
CA ARG A 45 -2.60 7.67 -14.68
C ARG A 45 -3.44 8.89 -14.30
N ALA A 46 -4.48 8.71 -13.47
CA ALA A 46 -5.34 9.81 -13.03
C ALA A 46 -4.60 10.85 -12.17
N VAL A 47 -3.43 10.50 -11.63
CA VAL A 47 -2.56 11.35 -10.80
C VAL A 47 -1.20 11.56 -11.43
N CYS A 48 -1.05 11.41 -12.76
CA CYS A 48 0.22 11.58 -13.48
C CYS A 48 1.39 10.80 -12.87
N PHE A 49 1.12 9.58 -12.39
CA PHE A 49 2.08 8.72 -11.70
C PHE A 49 2.75 9.40 -10.50
N GLN A 50 2.01 10.25 -9.81
CA GLN A 50 2.41 10.80 -8.52
C GLN A 50 1.78 9.99 -7.38
N PRO A 51 2.47 9.84 -6.24
CA PRO A 51 1.94 9.10 -5.09
C PRO A 51 0.59 9.63 -4.56
N GLY A 52 0.29 10.91 -4.81
CA GLY A 52 -0.96 11.57 -4.46
C GLY A 52 -1.27 11.59 -2.96
N LEU A 53 -2.51 11.96 -2.61
CA LEU A 53 -2.96 12.04 -1.21
C LEU A 53 -2.95 10.66 -0.51
N SER A 54 -3.31 9.59 -1.22
CA SER A 54 -3.34 8.23 -0.67
C SER A 54 -1.99 7.81 -0.09
N ALA A 55 -0.87 8.11 -0.75
CA ALA A 55 0.44 7.73 -0.23
C ALA A 55 0.78 8.41 1.10
N ARG A 56 0.34 9.66 1.29
CA ARG A 56 0.47 10.37 2.57
C ARG A 56 -0.35 9.70 3.66
N LEU A 57 -1.60 9.34 3.36
CA LEU A 57 -2.49 8.68 4.31
C LEU A 57 -1.97 7.28 4.69
N VAL A 58 -1.45 6.52 3.72
CA VAL A 58 -0.86 5.20 3.99
C VAL A 58 0.40 5.36 4.84
N ARG A 59 1.26 6.36 4.57
CA ARG A 59 2.42 6.64 5.42
C ARG A 59 2.03 6.93 6.87
N GLN A 60 1.00 7.75 7.08
CA GLN A 60 0.48 8.03 8.43
C GLN A 60 -0.08 6.77 9.09
N LEU A 61 -0.81 5.93 8.34
CA LEU A 61 -1.33 4.66 8.84
C LEU A 61 -0.20 3.72 9.29
N LEU A 62 0.84 3.57 8.47
CA LEU A 62 1.99 2.72 8.79
C LEU A 62 2.78 3.27 10.00
N GLN A 63 2.92 4.59 10.12
CA GLN A 63 3.54 5.21 11.29
C GLN A 63 2.78 4.86 12.58
N ASN A 64 1.46 4.93 12.56
CA ASN A 64 0.63 4.53 13.70
C ASN A 64 0.81 3.03 14.04
N PHE A 65 1.07 2.17 13.05
CA PHE A 65 1.33 0.75 13.31
C PHE A 65 2.71 0.48 13.90
N ILE A 66 3.71 1.30 13.57
CA ILE A 66 5.01 1.25 14.26
C ILE A 66 4.80 1.55 15.74
N GLU A 67 4.07 2.62 16.06
CA GLU A 67 3.80 3.04 17.44
C GLU A 67 2.95 2.03 18.23
N GLN A 68 1.93 1.43 17.59
CA GLN A 68 0.98 0.55 18.28
C GLN A 68 1.38 -0.93 18.31
N LEU A 69 2.06 -1.41 17.26
CA LEU A 69 2.31 -2.83 17.05
C LEU A 69 3.81 -3.17 16.92
N ASN A 70 4.69 -2.16 16.90
CA ASN A 70 6.11 -2.32 16.62
C ASN A 70 6.39 -3.01 15.26
N ILE A 71 5.50 -2.78 14.29
CA ILE A 71 5.61 -3.33 12.94
C ILE A 71 6.00 -2.21 11.99
N GLU A 72 7.23 -2.28 11.51
CA GLU A 72 7.74 -1.39 10.47
C GLU A 72 7.51 -1.99 9.08
N VAL A 73 6.66 -1.34 8.29
CA VAL A 73 6.50 -1.62 6.87
C VAL A 73 7.13 -0.46 6.10
N PRO A 74 8.21 -0.69 5.33
CA PRO A 74 8.87 0.39 4.61
C PRO A 74 7.93 0.97 3.53
N LEU A 75 8.03 2.26 3.28
CA LEU A 75 7.37 2.91 2.14
C LEU A 75 8.45 3.56 1.28
N SER A 76 9.10 2.71 0.48
CA SER A 76 10.31 3.02 -0.30
C SER A 76 10.11 2.72 -1.79
N LYS A 77 11.01 3.22 -2.63
CA LYS A 77 11.03 2.89 -4.07
C LYS A 77 11.21 1.39 -4.36
N LYS A 78 11.71 0.60 -3.41
CA LYS A 78 11.94 -0.85 -3.59
C LYS A 78 10.67 -1.69 -3.46
N ASN A 79 9.67 -1.19 -2.74
CA ASN A 79 8.48 -1.96 -2.38
C ASN A 79 7.17 -1.21 -2.62
N THR A 80 7.24 -0.03 -3.22
CA THR A 80 6.08 0.80 -3.54
C THR A 80 6.05 1.10 -5.02
N PHE A 81 4.94 0.76 -5.67
CA PHE A 81 4.76 0.91 -7.12
C PHE A 81 3.48 1.66 -7.46
N LEU A 82 3.50 2.33 -8.60
CA LEU A 82 2.38 3.11 -9.15
C LEU A 82 1.96 2.45 -10.47
N PHE A 83 0.78 1.85 -10.48
CA PHE A 83 0.26 1.12 -11.63
C PHE A 83 -0.84 1.93 -12.32
N GLY A 84 -0.63 2.23 -13.59
CA GLY A 84 -1.65 2.81 -14.45
C GLY A 84 -2.55 1.72 -15.04
N ASN A 85 -3.84 2.01 -15.21
CA ASN A 85 -4.82 1.06 -15.79
C ASN A 85 -4.56 0.69 -17.28
N GLY A 86 -3.45 1.13 -17.87
CA GLY A 86 -3.16 1.01 -19.31
C GLY A 86 -2.27 -0.15 -19.68
N GLY A 87 -1.54 -0.75 -18.72
CA GLY A 87 -0.60 -1.84 -18.99
C GLY A 87 -1.26 -3.21 -19.15
N PHE A 88 -2.44 -3.44 -18.54
CA PHE A 88 -3.08 -4.77 -18.51
C PHE A 88 -3.51 -5.27 -19.89
N GLN A 89 -3.88 -4.36 -20.80
CA GLN A 89 -4.23 -4.71 -22.19
C GLN A 89 -3.04 -5.28 -22.98
N PHE A 90 -1.81 -5.10 -22.48
CA PHE A 90 -0.58 -5.58 -23.11
C PHE A 90 0.13 -6.67 -22.29
N LEU A 91 -0.49 -7.15 -21.21
CA LEU A 91 0.07 -8.18 -20.31
C LEU A 91 -0.62 -9.54 -20.43
N ALA A 92 -1.68 -9.65 -21.23
CA ALA A 92 -2.26 -10.93 -21.61
C ALA A 92 -1.76 -11.30 -23.01
N LEU A 93 -1.07 -12.43 -23.11
CA LEU A 93 -0.81 -13.15 -24.36
C LEU A 93 -2.00 -14.06 -24.64
#